data_AF-A0A6A5SFB7-F1
#
_entry.id   AF-A0A6A5SFB7-F1
#
_cell.length_a   1.000
_cell.length_b   1.000
_cell.length_c   1.000
_cell.angle_alpha   90.00
_cell.angle_beta   90.00
_cell.angle_gamma   90.00
#
_symmetry.space_group_name_H-M   'P 1'
#
loop_
_entity.id
_entity.type
_entity.pdbx_description
1 polymer ?
#
loop_
_entity_poly.entity_id
_entity_poly.type
_entity_poly.pdbx_seq_one_letter_code
_entity_poly.pdbx_strand_id
1 'polypeptide(L)'
;MILSATEDAPGPRTRNQTGTTRKRIHWLTPSPEPRMALSKKTKGRAPAKKKMPVNKKAPVKKALRKRKPNTLQEIYEQDEAERVAAAAAAATGSEITGEDDEFIEEQPLRMAPVASAIASVAPVMSKEPINIASSPLPLPPSSPLPLPPSSPVNLGYEMEFAYVIRVNKMVCVRDTGTDHRGVFLMWHVERKIDKMIQSDAAELKGREHRVIGYAIAFCVMPRGNWTSLALSDLGLDSGFRMCKVVDKKVSQSKTVDRVEIWVEVKIEVPVLQKAFARHKSFNEPSSDGALDNSMRGSVTQKMLAQQRRTEQREQRQQEQRETTLTLADIISQIHRQWVCREPLCDNHSHWCWVNNLSQEHFEIRACDAETWAKRTLEGTSGVAISMPPSELVEYWRRNTGNKLRIDRHTRKGKGKKRKSSDSSDEDVLKHLRKDMEQRQIEDRIQRMDELAMDREEQRAQRRLQHLPQMYNHGMIPQNNTMPGQWPYAFPFYPGLSNLPGAPVAAPALPLAPAPLVAPAPLVAPATPAPQASLEVVSSSPVNDAGDERNTMKRFFVYMISLQRAANIAAEQWWTLEDLQAMSVVGGELYSLAIQHGLKDGMLRHFARNIRRFKPHYRAAQHVVAMKLGEGGGAVDK
;
A
#
# COMPACT_ATOMS: atom_id res chain seq x y z
N MET A 1 25.80 36.44 -80.55
CA MET A 1 24.56 35.72 -80.87
C MET A 1 23.62 35.85 -79.68
N ILE A 2 22.52 36.58 -79.92
CA ILE A 2 21.15 36.50 -79.39
C ILE A 2 20.91 36.27 -77.88
N LEU A 3 20.09 37.20 -77.37
CA LEU A 3 19.54 37.44 -76.04
C LEU A 3 18.41 36.47 -75.60
N SER A 4 17.97 36.65 -74.35
CA SER A 4 16.60 36.57 -73.79
C SER A 4 16.38 35.38 -72.84
N ALA A 5 16.09 35.54 -71.53
CA ALA A 5 15.03 36.30 -70.83
C ALA A 5 13.65 35.62 -70.85
N THR A 6 13.13 35.41 -69.62
CA THR A 6 11.72 35.46 -69.15
C THR A 6 10.65 34.61 -69.85
N GLU A 7 9.85 33.89 -69.05
CA GLU A 7 8.39 34.15 -68.97
C GLU A 7 7.64 33.26 -67.96
N ASP A 8 6.43 33.74 -67.68
CA ASP A 8 5.56 33.59 -66.54
C ASP A 8 4.68 32.32 -66.49
N ALA A 9 4.01 32.18 -65.33
CA ALA A 9 2.98 31.20 -64.95
C ALA A 9 1.71 31.24 -65.86
N PRO A 10 0.75 30.27 -65.75
CA PRO A 10 -0.25 30.30 -64.66
C PRO A 10 -0.77 28.91 -64.19
N GLY A 11 -1.37 28.89 -62.99
CA GLY A 11 -2.07 27.72 -62.41
C GLY A 11 -3.37 27.34 -63.15
N PRO A 12 -4.07 26.26 -62.71
CA PRO A 12 -5.22 26.50 -61.82
C PRO A 12 -5.54 25.39 -60.79
N ARG A 13 -6.15 25.82 -59.66
CA ARG A 13 -7.33 25.27 -58.94
C ARG A 13 -7.51 23.73 -58.91
N THR A 14 -7.66 23.00 -57.80
CA THR A 14 -8.56 23.21 -56.64
C THR A 14 -8.52 22.01 -55.67
N ARG A 15 -8.96 22.26 -54.42
CA ARG A 15 -9.74 21.38 -53.52
C ARG A 15 -9.03 20.47 -52.50
N ASN A 16 -8.73 21.10 -51.36
CA ASN A 16 -9.01 20.72 -49.96
C ASN A 16 -9.39 19.25 -49.64
N GLN A 17 -8.54 18.58 -48.86
CA GLN A 17 -8.98 17.76 -47.73
C GLN A 17 -8.11 18.06 -46.49
N THR A 18 -8.73 18.69 -45.50
CA THR A 18 -8.22 18.96 -44.16
C THR A 18 -8.19 17.65 -43.35
N GLY A 19 -7.01 17.09 -43.16
CA GLY A 19 -6.73 16.13 -42.09
C GLY A 19 -6.42 16.88 -40.80
N THR A 20 -7.31 16.78 -39.81
CA THR A 20 -7.16 17.31 -38.45
C THR A 20 -5.99 16.64 -37.73
N THR A 21 -4.81 17.25 -37.82
CA THR A 21 -3.66 16.89 -36.99
C THR A 21 -3.91 17.35 -35.56
N ARG A 22 -4.09 16.38 -34.66
CA ARG A 22 -4.28 16.57 -33.21
C ARG A 22 -3.05 17.27 -32.63
N LYS A 23 -3.19 18.57 -32.28
CA LYS A 23 -2.14 19.36 -31.63
C LYS A 23 -1.76 18.70 -30.29
N ARG A 24 -0.49 18.29 -30.16
CA ARG A 24 0.16 17.99 -28.86
C ARG A 24 0.03 19.22 -27.97
N ILE A 25 -0.63 19.06 -26.83
CA ILE A 25 -0.76 20.11 -25.81
C ILE A 25 0.62 20.35 -25.21
N HIS A 26 1.09 21.59 -25.32
CA HIS A 26 2.30 22.08 -24.71
C HIS A 26 2.08 22.16 -23.19
N TRP A 27 2.85 21.39 -22.41
CA TRP A 27 2.74 21.34 -20.96
C TRP A 27 3.11 22.71 -20.35
N LEU A 28 2.13 23.35 -19.70
CA LEU A 28 2.30 24.61 -18.98
C LEU A 28 3.03 24.42 -17.64
N THR A 29 3.98 25.33 -17.38
CA THR A 29 4.65 25.61 -16.09
C THR A 29 3.74 26.43 -15.13
N PRO A 30 4.21 26.70 -13.91
CA PRO A 30 3.79 26.09 -12.64
C PRO A 30 2.50 26.67 -12.02
N SER A 31 1.96 25.89 -11.07
CA SER A 31 0.87 26.21 -10.14
C SER A 31 0.96 27.62 -9.52
N PRO A 32 -0.16 28.37 -9.40
CA PRO A 32 -0.16 29.69 -8.78
C PRO A 32 0.07 29.60 -7.26
N GLU A 33 1.10 30.28 -6.76
CA GLU A 33 1.35 30.45 -5.33
C GLU A 33 0.18 31.19 -4.63
N PRO A 34 -0.22 30.80 -3.42
CA PRO A 34 -1.23 31.52 -2.65
C PRO A 34 -0.64 32.85 -2.15
N ARG A 35 -1.18 33.98 -2.62
CA ARG A 35 -0.92 35.32 -2.08
C ARG A 35 -1.33 35.38 -0.61
N MET A 36 -0.36 35.37 0.30
CA MET A 36 -0.58 35.79 1.68
C MET A 36 -0.74 37.31 1.73
N ALA A 37 -1.89 37.76 2.24
CA ALA A 37 -2.17 39.18 2.44
C ALA A 37 -1.23 39.78 3.51
N LEU A 38 -0.55 40.87 3.14
CA LEU A 38 0.24 41.68 4.06
C LEU A 38 -0.64 42.28 5.17
N SER A 39 -0.29 41.94 6.41
CA SER A 39 -0.69 42.66 7.62
C SER A 39 -0.12 44.09 7.59
N LYS A 40 -1.00 45.09 7.58
CA LYS A 40 -0.63 46.51 7.66
C LYS A 40 -0.34 46.91 9.10
N LYS A 41 0.91 47.36 9.31
CA LYS A 41 1.40 48.21 10.40
C LYS A 41 0.36 49.24 10.87
N THR A 42 0.06 49.23 12.16
CA THR A 42 -0.49 50.37 12.90
C THR A 42 0.58 50.89 13.86
N LYS A 43 1.21 52.02 13.49
CA LYS A 43 1.96 52.89 14.40
C LYS A 43 0.94 53.83 15.05
N GLY A 44 0.99 53.94 16.37
CA GLY A 44 0.11 54.82 17.13
C GLY A 44 0.45 56.30 17.04
N ARG A 45 -0.52 57.14 17.41
CA ARG A 45 -0.30 58.40 18.14
C ARG A 45 -1.57 58.86 18.86
N ALA A 46 -1.32 59.54 19.96
CA ALA A 46 -2.13 59.95 21.10
C ALA A 46 -3.25 61.02 20.81
N PRO A 47 -4.07 61.42 21.82
CA PRO A 47 -5.49 61.77 21.66
C PRO A 47 -5.80 63.28 21.78
N ALA A 48 -6.97 63.69 21.29
CA ALA A 48 -7.56 64.99 21.66
C ALA A 48 -9.11 65.04 21.52
N LYS A 49 -9.75 65.19 22.70
CA LYS A 49 -10.87 66.07 23.09
C LYS A 49 -12.08 66.32 22.16
N LYS A 50 -13.25 66.08 22.78
CA LYS A 50 -14.51 66.88 22.82
C LYS A 50 -15.23 67.19 21.48
N LYS A 51 -16.45 66.67 21.33
CA LYS A 51 -17.74 67.42 21.43
C LYS A 51 -18.93 66.52 21.02
N MET A 52 -19.96 66.48 21.87
CA MET A 52 -21.35 66.10 21.55
C MET A 52 -22.03 67.21 20.70
N PRO A 53 -23.33 67.14 20.36
CA PRO A 53 -24.18 66.02 19.88
C PRO A 53 -25.02 66.43 18.65
N VAL A 54 -25.54 65.50 17.84
CA VAL A 54 -26.82 65.72 17.13
C VAL A 54 -27.60 64.42 16.96
N ASN A 55 -28.79 64.43 17.55
CA ASN A 55 -29.91 63.50 17.39
C ASN A 55 -30.33 63.37 15.91
N LYS A 56 -30.41 62.14 15.37
CA LYS A 56 -31.42 61.77 14.38
C LYS A 56 -31.91 60.33 14.60
N LYS A 57 -33.18 60.23 14.98
CA LYS A 57 -33.99 59.02 15.08
C LYS A 57 -34.22 58.41 13.69
N ALA A 58 -34.11 57.09 13.57
CA ALA A 58 -34.67 56.26 12.50
C ALA A 58 -34.68 54.77 12.95
N PRO A 59 -35.53 53.90 12.35
CA PRO A 59 -36.41 53.00 13.10
C PRO A 59 -35.78 51.67 13.52
N VAL A 60 -36.21 51.21 14.71
CA VAL A 60 -35.96 49.87 15.25
C VAL A 60 -36.65 48.83 14.36
N LYS A 61 -35.88 48.14 13.50
CA LYS A 61 -36.27 46.82 13.00
C LYS A 61 -36.01 45.82 14.10
N LYS A 62 -37.08 45.35 14.75
CA LYS A 62 -37.03 44.22 15.68
C LYS A 62 -36.53 42.99 14.92
N ALA A 63 -35.28 42.61 15.16
CA ALA A 63 -34.77 41.30 14.79
C ALA A 63 -35.52 40.25 15.60
N LEU A 64 -36.43 39.53 14.95
CA LEU A 64 -37.12 38.37 15.51
C LEU A 64 -36.08 37.29 15.78
N ARG A 65 -35.58 37.22 17.01
CA ARG A 65 -34.74 36.11 17.48
C ARG A 65 -35.59 34.85 17.42
N LYS A 66 -35.30 33.97 16.45
CA LYS A 66 -35.85 32.61 16.40
C LYS A 66 -35.51 31.92 17.73
N ARG A 67 -36.53 31.61 18.53
CA ARG A 67 -36.39 30.77 19.72
C ARG A 67 -35.96 29.38 19.26
N LYS A 68 -34.99 28.81 19.96
CA LYS A 68 -34.64 27.39 19.79
C LYS A 68 -35.81 26.56 20.33
N PRO A 69 -36.25 25.50 19.63
CA PRO A 69 -37.27 24.60 20.13
C PRO A 69 -36.77 23.98 21.44
N ASN A 70 -37.57 24.06 22.49
CA ASN A 70 -37.15 23.68 23.85
C ASN A 70 -37.78 22.37 24.31
N THR A 71 -38.48 21.69 23.40
CA THR A 71 -39.09 20.38 23.64
C THR A 71 -38.78 19.43 22.49
N LEU A 72 -38.62 18.15 22.84
CA LEU A 72 -38.29 17.09 21.88
C LEU A 72 -39.37 16.94 20.80
N GLN A 73 -40.62 17.26 21.13
CA GLN A 73 -41.75 17.20 20.19
C GLN A 73 -41.69 18.30 19.12
N GLU A 74 -41.29 19.52 19.48
CA GLU A 74 -41.07 20.61 18.49
C GLU A 74 -39.93 20.28 17.51
N ILE A 75 -38.92 19.53 17.96
CA ILE A 75 -37.82 19.07 17.08
C ILE A 75 -38.35 18.05 16.08
N TYR A 76 -39.18 17.10 16.52
CA TYR A 76 -39.78 16.10 15.64
C TYR A 76 -40.73 16.71 14.60
N GLU A 77 -41.57 17.67 15.00
CA GLU A 77 -42.49 18.35 14.09
C GLU A 77 -41.75 19.21 13.06
N GLN A 78 -40.62 19.80 13.45
CA GLN A 78 -39.78 20.57 12.54
C GLN A 78 -39.06 19.69 11.50
N ASP A 79 -38.60 18.50 11.91
CA ASP A 79 -37.93 17.52 11.04
C ASP A 79 -38.92 16.88 10.05
N GLU A 80 -40.15 16.65 10.48
CA GLU A 80 -41.22 16.15 9.61
C GLU A 80 -41.66 17.18 8.58
N ALA A 81 -41.78 18.46 8.97
CA ALA A 81 -42.08 19.55 8.05
C ALA A 81 -40.98 19.75 6.99
N GLU A 82 -39.72 19.60 7.36
CA GLU A 82 -38.58 19.73 6.43
C GLU A 82 -38.54 18.56 5.43
N ARG A 83 -38.87 17.34 5.87
CA ARG A 83 -39.06 16.17 4.99
C ARG A 83 -40.18 16.36 3.98
N VAL A 84 -41.32 16.89 4.42
CA VAL A 84 -42.49 17.11 3.53
C VAL A 84 -42.17 18.21 2.49
N ALA A 85 -41.46 19.26 2.89
CA ALA A 85 -41.01 20.31 1.96
C ALA A 85 -40.01 19.78 0.92
N ALA A 86 -39.09 18.89 1.32
CA ALA A 86 -38.14 18.26 0.40
C ALA A 86 -38.83 17.31 -0.61
N ALA A 87 -39.85 16.57 -0.17
CA ALA A 87 -40.65 15.71 -1.03
C ALA A 87 -41.49 16.51 -2.04
N ALA A 88 -42.04 17.66 -1.62
CA ALA A 88 -42.78 18.55 -2.51
C ALA A 88 -41.88 19.18 -3.59
N ALA A 89 -40.65 19.57 -3.23
CA ALA A 89 -39.66 20.11 -4.17
C ALA A 89 -39.18 19.06 -5.21
N ALA A 90 -39.14 17.78 -4.84
CA ALA A 90 -38.80 16.69 -5.75
C ALA A 90 -39.92 16.40 -6.77
N ALA A 91 -41.18 16.69 -6.43
CA ALA A 91 -42.33 16.45 -7.29
C ALA A 91 -42.54 17.53 -8.36
N THR A 92 -41.90 18.70 -8.24
CA THR A 92 -42.15 19.85 -9.15
C THR A 92 -41.13 19.99 -10.29
N GLY A 93 -40.20 19.04 -10.44
CA GLY A 93 -39.10 19.13 -11.42
C GLY A 93 -39.19 18.11 -12.56
N SER A 94 -40.27 18.09 -13.32
CA SER A 94 -40.32 17.36 -14.60
C SER A 94 -41.25 18.07 -15.57
N GLU A 95 -40.70 19.05 -16.28
CA GLU A 95 -41.37 19.68 -17.42
C GLU A 95 -40.63 19.31 -18.71
N ILE A 96 -41.45 18.96 -19.69
CA ILE A 96 -41.18 18.32 -20.97
C ILE A 96 -40.74 19.39 -21.98
N THR A 97 -39.69 19.09 -22.75
CA THR A 97 -39.53 19.63 -24.11
C THR A 97 -39.00 18.51 -24.99
N GLY A 98 -39.85 18.03 -25.90
CA GLY A 98 -39.44 17.23 -27.05
C GLY A 98 -38.91 18.11 -28.18
N GLU A 99 -38.27 17.46 -29.15
CA GLU A 99 -38.41 17.66 -30.61
C GLU A 99 -37.39 16.74 -31.34
N ASP A 100 -37.97 15.83 -32.15
CA ASP A 100 -37.70 15.51 -33.55
C ASP A 100 -36.52 14.62 -34.02
N ASP A 101 -36.94 13.47 -34.57
CA ASP A 101 -36.61 12.84 -35.87
C ASP A 101 -35.17 12.85 -36.44
N GLU A 102 -34.64 11.65 -36.69
CA GLU A 102 -34.42 11.22 -38.08
C GLU A 102 -34.23 9.69 -38.21
N PHE A 103 -34.79 9.20 -39.31
CA PHE A 103 -35.11 7.82 -39.67
C PHE A 103 -34.09 7.34 -40.72
N ILE A 104 -33.45 6.18 -40.54
CA ILE A 104 -32.88 5.41 -41.66
C ILE A 104 -33.17 3.92 -41.48
N GLU A 105 -34.06 3.46 -42.34
CA GLU A 105 -34.45 2.09 -42.66
C GLU A 105 -33.57 1.60 -43.83
N GLU A 106 -32.98 0.40 -43.76
CA GLU A 106 -32.69 -0.38 -44.97
C GLU A 106 -32.58 -1.89 -44.70
N GLN A 107 -33.09 -2.65 -45.68
CA GLN A 107 -33.59 -4.03 -45.66
C GLN A 107 -32.53 -5.16 -45.70
N PRO A 108 -32.98 -6.42 -45.46
CA PRO A 108 -32.19 -7.63 -45.68
C PRO A 108 -32.45 -8.25 -47.07
N LEU A 109 -31.41 -8.78 -47.73
CA LEU A 109 -31.55 -9.59 -48.95
C LEU A 109 -31.46 -11.09 -48.65
N ARG A 110 -32.55 -11.80 -48.98
CA ARG A 110 -32.58 -13.24 -49.31
C ARG A 110 -32.00 -13.45 -50.71
N MET A 111 -31.38 -14.62 -50.97
CA MET A 111 -31.88 -15.65 -51.89
C MET A 111 -30.91 -16.87 -51.92
N ALA A 112 -31.50 -18.07 -51.94
CA ALA A 112 -30.90 -19.40 -52.11
C ALA A 112 -30.78 -19.77 -53.62
N PRO A 113 -30.81 -21.03 -54.10
CA PRO A 113 -30.42 -22.38 -53.59
C PRO A 113 -29.61 -23.20 -54.64
N VAL A 114 -29.16 -24.44 -54.37
CA VAL A 114 -29.20 -25.60 -55.32
C VAL A 114 -29.22 -26.94 -54.54
N ALA A 115 -30.00 -27.87 -55.09
CA ALA A 115 -30.47 -29.17 -54.66
C ALA A 115 -29.43 -30.29 -54.39
N SER A 116 -29.84 -31.35 -53.67
CA SER A 116 -30.20 -32.63 -54.30
C SER A 116 -30.84 -33.60 -53.29
N ALA A 117 -31.96 -34.20 -53.70
CA ALA A 117 -32.67 -35.27 -53.01
C ALA A 117 -32.14 -36.64 -53.44
N ILE A 118 -32.36 -37.70 -52.65
CA ILE A 118 -32.81 -39.04 -53.09
C ILE A 118 -33.29 -39.85 -51.86
N ALA A 119 -34.58 -40.19 -51.92
CA ALA A 119 -35.28 -41.44 -51.60
C ALA A 119 -35.00 -42.26 -50.32
N SER A 120 -36.09 -42.40 -49.55
CA SER A 120 -36.86 -43.65 -49.31
C SER A 120 -36.20 -44.80 -48.53
N VAL A 121 -36.85 -45.20 -47.42
CA VAL A 121 -37.60 -46.46 -47.25
C VAL A 121 -37.97 -46.59 -45.75
N ALA A 122 -39.27 -46.61 -45.46
CA ALA A 122 -39.87 -47.25 -44.28
C ALA A 122 -40.25 -48.70 -44.68
N PRO A 123 -40.53 -49.69 -43.80
CA PRO A 123 -41.57 -49.52 -42.76
C PRO A 123 -41.56 -50.49 -41.52
N VAL A 124 -42.57 -50.29 -40.66
CA VAL A 124 -43.49 -51.32 -40.08
C VAL A 124 -43.30 -51.85 -38.63
N MET A 125 -44.44 -51.76 -37.91
CA MET A 125 -44.94 -52.48 -36.70
C MET A 125 -44.37 -52.04 -35.33
N SER A 126 -45.07 -51.78 -34.22
CA SER A 126 -46.48 -51.68 -33.74
C SER A 126 -46.51 -52.30 -32.34
N LYS A 127 -46.94 -51.55 -31.29
CA LYS A 127 -47.92 -51.96 -30.26
C LYS A 127 -47.98 -50.97 -29.08
N GLU A 128 -49.09 -50.24 -29.05
CA GLU A 128 -50.05 -49.96 -27.96
C GLU A 128 -49.64 -49.45 -26.55
N PRO A 129 -50.59 -48.76 -25.86
CA PRO A 129 -50.31 -47.64 -24.98
C PRO A 129 -50.57 -47.94 -23.50
N ILE A 130 -49.91 -47.19 -22.61
CA ILE A 130 -50.35 -47.03 -21.22
C ILE A 130 -50.66 -45.55 -20.99
N ASN A 131 -51.95 -45.34 -20.78
CA ASN A 131 -52.65 -44.09 -20.55
C ASN A 131 -52.59 -43.79 -19.05
N ILE A 132 -51.86 -42.74 -18.64
CA ILE A 132 -52.02 -42.13 -17.31
C ILE A 132 -52.15 -40.62 -17.52
N ALA A 133 -53.40 -40.19 -17.60
CA ALA A 133 -53.80 -38.81 -17.47
C ALA A 133 -53.55 -38.34 -16.02
N SER A 134 -52.80 -37.25 -15.86
CA SER A 134 -52.76 -36.45 -14.64
C SER A 134 -52.36 -35.03 -15.03
N SER A 135 -53.36 -34.22 -15.36
CA SER A 135 -53.22 -32.78 -15.60
C SER A 135 -52.88 -32.04 -14.31
N PRO A 136 -51.86 -31.17 -14.28
CA PRO A 136 -51.79 -30.10 -13.31
C PRO A 136 -52.38 -28.80 -13.92
N LEU A 137 -53.18 -28.11 -13.11
CA LEU A 137 -53.82 -26.83 -13.40
C LEU A 137 -52.81 -25.74 -13.81
N PRO A 138 -53.18 -24.80 -14.70
CA PRO A 138 -52.36 -23.64 -15.02
C PRO A 138 -52.35 -22.66 -13.84
N LEU A 139 -51.16 -22.43 -13.28
CA LEU A 139 -50.94 -21.41 -12.25
C LEU A 139 -51.05 -20.00 -12.87
N PRO A 140 -51.58 -19.01 -12.12
CA PRO A 140 -51.70 -17.64 -12.59
C PRO A 140 -50.32 -16.98 -12.82
N PRO A 141 -50.22 -16.00 -13.74
CA PRO A 141 -48.97 -15.31 -14.03
C PRO A 141 -48.46 -14.62 -12.77
N SER A 142 -47.37 -15.16 -12.23
CA SER A 142 -46.70 -14.63 -11.06
C SER A 142 -46.16 -13.24 -11.39
N SER A 143 -46.58 -12.23 -10.64
CA SER A 143 -46.06 -10.87 -10.74
C SER A 143 -44.53 -10.87 -10.71
N PRO A 144 -43.86 -10.06 -11.57
CA PRO A 144 -42.41 -10.03 -11.61
C PRO A 144 -41.86 -9.60 -10.25
N LEU A 145 -41.09 -10.49 -9.64
CA LEU A 145 -40.37 -10.24 -8.40
C LEU A 145 -39.50 -8.98 -8.56
N PRO A 146 -39.45 -8.08 -7.55
CA PRO A 146 -38.51 -6.97 -7.56
C PRO A 146 -37.11 -7.54 -7.69
N LEU A 147 -36.43 -7.23 -8.80
CA LEU A 147 -35.03 -7.58 -9.00
C LEU A 147 -34.24 -7.06 -7.78
N PRO A 148 -33.33 -7.88 -7.22
CA PRO A 148 -32.48 -7.43 -6.12
C PRO A 148 -31.74 -6.16 -6.53
N PRO A 149 -31.50 -5.22 -5.59
CA PRO A 149 -30.72 -4.02 -5.89
C PRO A 149 -29.41 -4.45 -6.55
N SER A 150 -29.19 -3.92 -7.74
CA SER A 150 -28.08 -4.22 -8.62
C SER A 150 -26.77 -4.24 -7.84
N SER A 151 -25.94 -5.24 -8.14
CA SER A 151 -24.58 -5.42 -7.66
C SER A 151 -23.83 -4.09 -7.54
N PRO A 152 -22.95 -3.92 -6.53
CA PRO A 152 -22.23 -2.67 -6.29
C PRO A 152 -21.67 -2.15 -7.61
N VAL A 153 -22.07 -0.92 -7.96
CA VAL A 153 -21.68 -0.24 -9.20
C VAL A 153 -20.16 -0.36 -9.33
N ASN A 154 -19.71 -1.18 -10.28
CA ASN A 154 -18.31 -1.26 -10.65
C ASN A 154 -17.94 0.11 -11.20
N LEU A 155 -17.29 0.93 -10.38
CA LEU A 155 -16.71 2.20 -10.80
C LEU A 155 -15.49 1.90 -11.68
N GLY A 156 -15.76 1.49 -12.92
CA GLY A 156 -14.77 1.10 -13.92
C GLY A 156 -14.27 2.30 -14.70
N TYR A 157 -13.51 3.19 -14.04
CA TYR A 157 -12.84 4.30 -14.72
C TYR A 157 -11.32 4.09 -14.72
N GLU A 158 -10.67 4.62 -15.75
CA GLU A 158 -9.22 4.62 -15.89
C GLU A 158 -8.61 5.76 -15.07
N MET A 159 -7.47 5.48 -14.44
CA MET A 159 -6.68 6.42 -13.67
C MET A 159 -5.37 6.67 -14.40
N GLU A 160 -5.16 7.90 -14.85
CA GLU A 160 -3.91 8.30 -15.48
C GLU A 160 -3.04 9.09 -14.54
N PHE A 161 -1.78 8.71 -14.45
CA PHE A 161 -0.82 9.32 -13.55
C PHE A 161 0.22 10.10 -14.33
N ALA A 162 0.47 11.33 -13.89
CA ALA A 162 1.58 12.17 -14.31
C ALA A 162 2.50 12.40 -13.10
N TYR A 163 3.67 11.76 -13.13
CA TYR A 163 4.65 11.79 -12.06
C TYR A 163 5.71 12.86 -12.30
N VAL A 164 6.06 13.60 -11.26
CA VAL A 164 7.12 14.61 -11.29
C VAL A 164 7.99 14.49 -10.03
N ILE A 165 9.29 14.22 -10.22
CA ILE A 165 10.26 14.28 -9.12
C ILE A 165 10.98 15.63 -9.15
N ARG A 166 10.95 16.34 -8.01
CA ARG A 166 11.72 17.54 -7.79
C ARG A 166 12.85 17.30 -6.80
N VAL A 167 14.09 17.45 -7.24
CA VAL A 167 15.27 17.44 -6.36
C VAL A 167 15.69 18.87 -6.09
N ASN A 168 15.71 19.28 -4.81
CA ASN A 168 16.07 20.64 -4.40
C ASN A 168 15.35 21.75 -5.21
N LYS A 169 14.04 21.57 -5.42
CA LYS A 169 13.11 22.45 -6.19
C LYS A 169 13.23 22.37 -7.72
N MET A 170 14.26 21.74 -8.26
CA MET A 170 14.41 21.51 -9.70
C MET A 170 13.67 20.25 -10.13
N VAL A 171 12.97 20.29 -11.26
CA VAL A 171 12.35 19.09 -11.83
C VAL A 171 13.43 18.24 -12.49
N CYS A 172 13.61 17.01 -12.02
CA CYS A 172 14.64 16.10 -12.53
C CYS A 172 14.04 15.02 -13.44
N VAL A 173 12.92 14.42 -13.02
CA VAL A 173 12.30 13.31 -13.75
C VAL A 173 10.82 13.57 -13.93
N ARG A 174 10.32 13.27 -15.14
CA ARG A 174 8.89 13.20 -15.46
C ARG A 174 8.59 11.83 -16.03
N ASP A 175 7.46 11.26 -15.65
CA ASP A 175 7.01 9.97 -16.15
C ASP A 175 5.48 9.93 -16.14
N THR A 176 4.89 9.01 -16.89
CA THR A 176 3.45 8.79 -16.90
C THR A 176 3.13 7.32 -16.66
N GLY A 177 1.89 7.04 -16.28
CA GLY A 177 1.39 5.68 -16.12
C GLY A 177 -0.13 5.65 -16.19
N THR A 178 -0.69 4.49 -16.45
CA THR A 178 -2.13 4.27 -16.42
C THR A 178 -2.43 3.08 -15.51
N ASP A 179 -3.54 3.15 -14.82
CA ASP A 179 -4.05 2.09 -13.96
C ASP A 179 -5.58 2.07 -14.05
N HIS A 180 -6.21 0.97 -13.63
CA HIS A 180 -7.67 0.87 -13.59
C HIS A 180 -8.15 0.92 -12.14
N ARG A 181 -9.20 1.70 -11.85
CA ARG A 181 -9.68 1.93 -10.48
C ARG A 181 -9.93 0.64 -9.68
N GLY A 182 -10.40 -0.41 -10.34
CA GLY A 182 -10.68 -1.72 -9.72
C GLY A 182 -9.43 -2.50 -9.27
N VAL A 183 -8.27 -2.23 -9.84
CA VAL A 183 -6.99 -2.92 -9.51
C VAL A 183 -5.97 -1.97 -8.88
N PHE A 184 -6.24 -0.66 -8.89
CA PHE A 184 -5.37 0.35 -8.33
C PHE A 184 -5.15 0.15 -6.83
N LEU A 185 -3.88 0.17 -6.44
CA LEU A 185 -3.44 0.19 -5.05
C LEU A 185 -2.33 1.24 -4.90
N MET A 186 -2.27 1.92 -3.75
CA MET A 186 -1.29 3.01 -3.53
C MET A 186 0.17 2.57 -3.69
N TRP A 187 0.47 1.28 -3.44
CA TRP A 187 1.82 0.74 -3.67
C TRP A 187 2.27 0.82 -5.14
N HIS A 188 1.34 0.89 -6.12
CA HIS A 188 1.69 1.09 -7.53
C HIS A 188 2.38 2.45 -7.74
N VAL A 189 1.86 3.50 -7.09
CA VAL A 189 2.42 4.85 -7.09
C VAL A 189 3.79 4.86 -6.42
N GLU A 190 3.89 4.26 -5.23
CA GLU A 190 5.15 4.16 -4.48
C GLU A 190 6.24 3.45 -5.28
N ARG A 191 5.94 2.27 -5.84
CA ARG A 191 6.89 1.51 -6.66
C ARG A 191 7.33 2.26 -7.91
N LYS A 192 6.43 3.02 -8.54
CA LYS A 192 6.76 3.85 -9.72
C LYS A 192 7.70 4.99 -9.30
N ILE A 193 7.43 5.65 -8.18
CA ILE A 193 8.30 6.69 -7.61
C ILE A 193 9.68 6.13 -7.27
N ASP A 194 9.76 4.96 -6.63
CA ASP A 194 11.04 4.32 -6.30
C ASP A 194 11.87 4.02 -7.54
N LYS A 195 11.23 3.49 -8.60
CA LYS A 195 11.89 3.28 -9.90
C LYS A 195 12.42 4.59 -10.49
N MET A 196 11.64 5.68 -10.40
CA MET A 196 12.07 6.99 -10.87
C MET A 196 13.22 7.56 -10.03
N ILE A 197 13.22 7.35 -8.71
CA ILE A 197 14.31 7.74 -7.79
C ILE A 197 15.60 6.97 -8.11
N GLN A 198 15.48 5.68 -8.42
CA GLN A 198 16.61 4.81 -8.77
C GLN A 198 17.14 5.05 -10.19
N SER A 199 16.34 5.70 -11.05
CA SER A 199 16.74 6.01 -12.41
C SER A 199 17.94 6.96 -12.46
N ASP A 200 18.81 6.80 -13.47
CA ASP A 200 19.94 7.70 -13.69
C ASP A 200 19.51 9.15 -13.89
N ALA A 201 18.32 9.36 -14.47
CA ALA A 201 17.76 10.69 -14.71
C ALA A 201 17.49 11.50 -13.44
N ALA A 202 17.36 10.84 -12.27
CA ALA A 202 17.18 11.55 -11.01
C ALA A 202 18.50 12.12 -10.45
N GLU A 203 19.65 11.67 -10.93
CA GLU A 203 20.99 12.03 -10.41
C GLU A 203 21.16 11.78 -8.89
N LEU A 204 20.40 10.82 -8.35
CA LEU A 204 20.39 10.49 -6.92
C LEU A 204 21.30 9.31 -6.55
N LYS A 205 21.89 8.61 -7.53
CA LYS A 205 22.63 7.36 -7.29
C LYS A 205 23.75 7.53 -6.26
N GLY A 206 23.65 6.76 -5.17
CA GLY A 206 24.61 6.76 -4.06
C GLY A 206 24.55 7.98 -3.13
N ARG A 207 23.70 8.97 -3.41
CA ARG A 207 23.58 10.18 -2.59
C ARG A 207 22.51 9.98 -1.53
N GLU A 208 22.83 10.38 -0.30
CA GLU A 208 21.84 10.47 0.77
C GLU A 208 20.79 11.52 0.39
N HIS A 209 19.54 11.07 0.33
CA HIS A 209 18.41 11.89 -0.04
C HIS A 209 17.26 11.65 0.94
N ARG A 210 16.42 12.68 1.09
CA ARG A 210 15.24 12.64 1.96
C ARG A 210 14.03 13.10 1.18
N VAL A 211 12.97 12.31 1.18
CA VAL A 211 11.67 12.76 0.67
C VAL A 211 11.08 13.77 1.66
N ILE A 212 10.83 14.99 1.20
CA ILE A 212 10.26 16.10 1.99
C ILE A 212 8.74 15.96 2.07
N GLY A 213 8.12 15.49 0.99
CA GLY A 213 6.68 15.27 0.95
C GLY A 213 6.15 14.97 -0.44
N TYR A 214 4.85 14.66 -0.45
CA TYR A 214 4.08 14.29 -1.63
C TYR A 214 2.98 15.33 -1.83
N ALA A 215 2.85 15.84 -3.05
CA ALA A 215 1.72 16.66 -3.46
C ALA A 215 0.95 15.91 -4.54
N ILE A 216 -0.30 15.57 -4.25
CA ILE A 216 -1.18 14.93 -5.22
C ILE A 216 -2.26 15.93 -5.63
N ALA A 217 -2.55 16.00 -6.92
CA ALA A 217 -3.73 16.68 -7.43
C ALA A 217 -4.43 15.75 -8.41
N PHE A 218 -5.75 15.86 -8.54
CA PHE A 218 -6.48 15.08 -9.53
C PHE A 218 -7.55 15.89 -10.22
N CYS A 219 -7.91 15.47 -11.42
CA CYS A 219 -8.93 16.06 -12.26
C CYS A 219 -9.82 14.95 -12.83
N VAL A 220 -11.14 15.10 -12.67
CA VAL A 220 -12.13 14.18 -13.25
C VAL A 220 -12.41 14.65 -14.68
N MET A 221 -11.99 13.88 -15.68
CA MET A 221 -12.14 14.27 -17.09
C MET A 221 -13.57 14.02 -17.60
N PRO A 222 -14.04 14.77 -18.61
CA PRO A 222 -13.31 15.77 -19.42
C PRO A 222 -13.35 17.22 -18.91
N ARG A 223 -14.20 17.56 -17.93
CA ARG A 223 -14.50 18.97 -17.54
C ARG A 223 -14.20 19.30 -16.08
N GLY A 224 -13.43 18.47 -15.39
CA GLY A 224 -13.11 18.67 -13.97
C GLY A 224 -12.16 19.83 -13.71
N ASN A 225 -12.20 20.32 -12.48
CA ASN A 225 -11.17 21.20 -11.93
C ASN A 225 -10.15 20.37 -11.15
N TRP A 226 -8.88 20.77 -11.21
CA TRP A 226 -7.84 20.19 -10.39
C TRP A 226 -8.15 20.36 -8.90
N THR A 227 -8.23 19.24 -8.20
CA THR A 227 -8.43 19.18 -6.75
C THR A 227 -7.13 18.71 -6.11
N SER A 228 -6.52 19.55 -5.28
CA SER A 228 -5.31 19.20 -4.54
C SER A 228 -5.63 18.38 -3.29
N LEU A 229 -4.84 17.34 -3.06
CA LEU A 229 -4.89 16.48 -1.91
C LEU A 229 -3.51 16.45 -1.24
N ALA A 230 -3.44 16.92 0.00
CA ALA A 230 -2.24 16.81 0.82
C ALA A 230 -2.20 15.43 1.48
N LEU A 231 -1.15 14.66 1.19
CA LEU A 231 -0.87 13.37 1.83
C LEU A 231 0.42 13.48 2.66
N SER A 232 0.40 12.90 3.86
CA SER A 232 1.59 12.80 4.72
C SER A 232 2.58 11.77 4.21
N ASP A 233 2.07 10.71 3.59
CA ASP A 233 2.78 9.52 3.14
C ASP A 233 2.02 8.86 1.98
N LEU A 234 2.58 7.78 1.43
CA LEU A 234 1.95 6.92 0.43
C LEU A 234 1.47 5.59 1.07
N GLY A 235 1.10 5.62 2.35
CA GLY A 235 0.58 4.44 3.04
C GLY A 235 -0.80 4.00 2.53
N LEU A 236 -1.24 2.81 2.96
CA LEU A 236 -2.54 2.25 2.60
C LEU A 236 -3.69 3.19 2.98
N ASP A 237 -3.66 3.78 4.18
CA ASP A 237 -4.70 4.71 4.65
C ASP A 237 -4.78 5.98 3.79
N SER A 238 -3.63 6.55 3.42
CA SER A 238 -3.53 7.68 2.49
C SER A 238 -4.08 7.31 1.11
N GLY A 239 -3.84 6.08 0.66
CA GLY A 239 -4.43 5.48 -0.54
C GLY A 239 -5.95 5.42 -0.51
N PHE A 240 -6.51 4.81 0.54
CA PHE A 240 -7.95 4.72 0.72
C PHE A 240 -8.59 6.10 0.79
N ARG A 241 -7.96 7.05 1.49
CA ARG A 241 -8.44 8.42 1.59
C ARG A 241 -8.46 9.11 0.22
N MET A 242 -7.38 8.95 -0.57
CA MET A 242 -7.33 9.48 -1.93
C MET A 242 -8.44 8.89 -2.80
N CYS A 243 -8.54 7.56 -2.88
CA CYS A 243 -9.56 6.89 -3.67
C CYS A 243 -10.96 7.32 -3.25
N LYS A 244 -11.26 7.39 -1.95
CA LYS A 244 -12.56 7.86 -1.44
C LYS A 244 -12.92 9.27 -1.90
N VAL A 245 -11.95 10.18 -1.94
CA VAL A 245 -12.16 11.56 -2.42
C VAL A 245 -12.38 11.59 -3.93
N VAL A 246 -11.61 10.78 -4.68
CA VAL A 246 -11.78 10.63 -6.14
C VAL A 246 -13.14 10.02 -6.46
N ASP A 247 -13.47 8.86 -5.87
CA ASP A 247 -14.74 8.15 -6.05
C ASP A 247 -15.94 9.08 -5.78
N LYS A 248 -15.86 9.86 -4.68
CA LYS A 248 -16.89 10.85 -4.35
C LYS A 248 -17.03 11.89 -5.46
N LYS A 249 -15.94 12.40 -6.01
CA LYS A 249 -15.97 13.36 -7.13
C LYS A 249 -16.48 12.73 -8.42
N VAL A 250 -16.08 11.50 -8.71
CA VAL A 250 -16.55 10.74 -9.86
C VAL A 250 -18.06 10.50 -9.79
N SER A 251 -18.58 10.08 -8.63
CA SER A 251 -20.02 9.87 -8.44
C SER A 251 -20.88 11.13 -8.58
N GLN A 252 -20.28 12.32 -8.44
CA GLN A 252 -20.95 13.61 -8.64
C GLN A 252 -20.97 14.04 -10.12
N SER A 253 -20.23 13.35 -10.99
CA SER A 253 -20.15 13.63 -12.42
C SER A 253 -20.98 12.61 -13.20
N LYS A 254 -21.71 13.09 -14.22
CA LYS A 254 -22.68 12.26 -14.96
C LYS A 254 -22.05 11.13 -15.77
N THR A 255 -20.85 11.35 -16.30
CA THR A 255 -20.08 10.36 -17.07
C THR A 255 -18.60 10.59 -16.83
N VAL A 256 -17.90 9.57 -16.31
CA VAL A 256 -16.46 9.63 -16.06
C VAL A 256 -15.85 8.33 -16.50
N ASP A 257 -15.10 8.40 -17.58
CA ASP A 257 -14.33 7.26 -18.07
C ASP A 257 -12.88 7.33 -17.59
N ARG A 258 -12.42 8.53 -17.21
CA ARG A 258 -10.99 8.81 -16.95
C ARG A 258 -10.78 9.85 -15.87
N VAL A 259 -9.83 9.59 -14.98
CA VAL A 259 -9.36 10.53 -13.96
C VAL A 259 -7.87 10.75 -14.15
N GLU A 260 -7.45 12.00 -14.33
CA GLU A 260 -6.04 12.37 -14.38
C GLU A 260 -5.55 12.72 -12.97
N ILE A 261 -4.39 12.19 -12.59
CA ILE A 261 -3.79 12.31 -11.27
C ILE A 261 -2.35 12.78 -11.45
N TRP A 262 -2.04 13.93 -10.87
CA TRP A 262 -0.72 14.50 -10.85
C TRP A 262 -0.06 14.20 -9.51
N VAL A 263 1.13 13.61 -9.54
CA VAL A 263 1.90 13.21 -8.36
C VAL A 263 3.25 13.90 -8.39
N GLU A 264 3.47 14.84 -7.47
CA GLU A 264 4.72 15.55 -7.29
C GLU A 264 5.43 15.08 -6.02
N VAL A 265 6.67 14.61 -6.18
CA VAL A 265 7.54 14.16 -5.09
C VAL A 265 8.65 15.18 -4.89
N LYS A 266 8.77 15.72 -3.68
CA LYS A 266 9.82 16.69 -3.33
C LYS A 266 10.92 15.97 -2.57
N ILE A 267 12.13 15.99 -3.11
CA ILE A 267 13.31 15.32 -2.57
C ILE A 267 14.37 16.37 -2.22
N GLU A 268 14.90 16.26 -1.01
CA GLU A 268 16.04 17.01 -0.53
C GLU A 268 17.32 16.19 -0.68
N VAL A 269 18.36 16.78 -1.26
CA VAL A 269 19.70 16.17 -1.31
C VAL A 269 20.68 17.15 -0.69
N PRO A 270 21.10 16.94 0.58
CA PRO A 270 21.94 17.89 1.31
C PRO A 270 23.27 18.20 0.61
N VAL A 271 23.87 17.20 -0.04
CA VAL A 271 25.16 17.33 -0.74
C VAL A 271 25.05 18.31 -1.92
N LEU A 272 23.94 18.25 -2.66
CA LEU A 272 23.70 19.14 -3.80
C LEU A 272 23.40 20.57 -3.36
N GLN A 273 22.75 20.78 -2.21
CA GLN A 273 22.46 22.14 -1.72
C GLN A 273 23.74 22.95 -1.43
N LYS A 274 24.80 22.30 -0.93
CA LYS A 274 26.07 22.97 -0.62
C LYS A 274 26.82 23.44 -1.86
N ALA A 275 26.69 22.73 -2.99
CA ALA A 275 27.31 23.11 -4.25
C ALA A 275 26.66 24.37 -4.84
N PHE A 276 25.32 24.47 -4.80
CA PHE A 276 24.59 25.61 -5.35
C PHE A 276 24.59 26.85 -4.46
N ALA A 277 24.72 26.70 -3.13
CA ALA A 277 24.74 27.83 -2.20
C ALA A 277 25.96 28.75 -2.40
N ARG A 278 27.08 28.25 -2.96
CA ARG A 278 28.32 29.03 -3.12
C ARG A 278 28.30 30.01 -4.30
N HIS A 279 27.42 29.85 -5.28
CA HIS A 279 27.39 30.73 -6.46
C HIS A 279 26.41 31.90 -6.35
N LYS A 280 25.55 31.94 -5.32
CA LYS A 280 24.55 33.02 -5.19
C LYS A 280 25.12 34.33 -4.62
N SER A 281 26.35 34.32 -4.10
CA SER A 281 27.04 35.50 -3.56
C SER A 281 28.27 35.93 -4.37
N PHE A 282 28.53 35.33 -5.54
CA PHE A 282 29.76 35.63 -6.32
C PHE A 282 29.56 36.69 -7.41
N ASN A 283 28.34 37.23 -7.58
CA ASN A 283 28.02 38.28 -8.57
C ASN A 283 27.50 39.59 -7.94
N GLU A 284 27.91 39.92 -6.71
CA GLU A 284 27.90 41.33 -6.30
C GLU A 284 29.26 41.93 -6.70
N PRO A 285 29.32 42.80 -7.73
CA PRO A 285 30.57 43.49 -8.05
C PRO A 285 30.95 44.35 -6.84
N SER A 286 32.20 44.20 -6.40
CA SER A 286 32.86 45.03 -5.40
C SER A 286 32.51 46.50 -5.58
N SER A 287 31.70 47.03 -4.68
CA SER A 287 31.78 48.44 -4.32
C SER A 287 32.77 48.52 -3.17
N ASP A 288 33.90 49.16 -3.45
CA ASP A 288 34.94 49.52 -2.52
C ASP A 288 34.40 50.23 -1.27
N GLY A 289 35.09 49.97 -0.15
CA GLY A 289 35.16 50.92 0.95
C GLY A 289 34.25 50.63 2.14
N ALA A 290 34.69 49.76 3.04
CA ALA A 290 34.78 50.07 4.48
C ALA A 290 35.35 48.85 5.23
N LEU A 291 36.53 49.03 5.78
CA LEU A 291 37.08 48.20 6.84
C LEU A 291 36.14 48.27 8.03
N ASP A 292 35.30 47.26 8.24
CA ASP A 292 34.61 47.10 9.50
C ASP A 292 34.71 45.66 10.00
N ASN A 293 35.25 45.55 11.22
CA ASN A 293 35.71 44.35 11.90
C ASN A 293 34.56 43.43 12.37
N SER A 294 33.41 43.43 11.67
CA SER A 294 32.12 42.88 12.12
C SER A 294 31.71 41.59 11.38
N MET A 295 32.66 40.73 10.98
CA MET A 295 32.36 39.44 10.33
C MET A 295 32.53 38.21 11.25
N ARG A 296 33.15 38.34 12.44
CA ARG A 296 33.33 37.21 13.38
C ARG A 296 32.07 36.80 14.16
N GLY A 297 31.02 37.62 14.21
CA GLY A 297 29.78 37.29 14.92
C GLY A 297 28.81 36.37 14.15
N SER A 298 28.92 36.28 12.82
CA SER A 298 27.91 35.64 11.95
C SER A 298 28.01 34.11 11.90
N VAL A 299 29.22 33.55 11.98
CA VAL A 299 29.45 32.10 11.87
C VAL A 299 29.04 31.36 13.14
N THR A 300 29.40 31.89 14.31
CA THR A 300 28.99 31.35 15.61
C THR A 300 27.48 31.41 15.80
N GLN A 301 26.83 32.49 15.35
CA GLN A 301 25.37 32.61 15.44
C GLN A 301 24.63 31.60 14.56
N LYS A 302 25.13 31.32 13.34
CA LYS A 302 24.55 30.29 12.46
C LYS A 302 24.74 28.88 13.01
N MET A 303 25.90 28.58 13.59
CA MET A 303 26.17 27.30 14.24
C MET A 303 25.24 27.06 15.43
N LEU A 304 25.06 28.07 16.30
CA LEU A 304 24.12 28.00 17.43
C LEU A 304 22.65 27.85 16.99
N ALA A 305 22.27 28.44 15.85
CA ALA A 305 20.93 28.28 15.28
C ALA A 305 20.72 26.87 14.70
N GLN A 306 21.76 26.29 14.10
CA GLN A 306 21.72 24.92 13.60
C GLN A 306 21.65 23.90 14.73
N GLN A 307 22.43 24.10 15.79
CA GLN A 307 22.43 23.27 16.99
C GLN A 307 21.04 23.28 17.67
N ARG A 308 20.42 24.46 17.84
CA ARG A 308 19.06 24.54 18.38
C ARG A 308 18.02 23.79 17.54
N ARG A 309 18.20 23.73 16.21
CA ARG A 309 17.30 22.98 15.33
C ARG A 309 17.50 21.47 15.43
N THR A 310 18.73 21.00 15.65
CA THR A 310 19.00 19.57 15.87
C THR A 310 18.47 19.13 17.23
N GLU A 311 18.74 19.90 18.28
CA GLU A 311 18.22 19.65 19.64
C GLU A 311 16.68 19.64 19.64
N GLN A 312 16.03 20.59 18.97
CA GLN A 312 14.57 20.62 18.88
C GLN A 312 13.99 19.42 18.09
N ARG A 313 14.73 18.88 17.11
CA ARG A 313 14.30 17.67 16.38
C ARG A 313 14.45 16.42 17.25
N GLU A 314 15.56 16.29 17.96
CA GLU A 314 15.80 15.19 18.89
C GLU A 314 14.76 15.21 20.01
N GLN A 315 14.45 16.38 20.56
CA GLN A 315 13.42 16.52 21.59
C GLN A 315 12.04 16.08 21.09
N ARG A 316 11.63 16.45 19.87
CA ARG A 316 10.37 15.97 19.27
C ARG A 316 10.36 14.47 19.02
N GLN A 317 11.49 13.89 18.61
CA GLN A 317 11.60 12.44 18.43
C GLN A 317 11.52 11.71 19.77
N GLN A 318 12.14 12.25 20.81
CA GLN A 318 12.08 11.71 22.15
C GLN A 318 10.66 11.75 22.71
N GLU A 319 9.96 12.88 22.56
CA GLU A 319 8.54 13.03 22.93
C GLU A 319 7.65 12.05 22.15
N GLN A 320 7.91 11.84 20.85
CA GLN A 320 7.22 10.80 20.06
C GLN A 320 7.48 9.39 20.57
N ARG A 321 8.70 9.07 21.01
CA ARG A 321 9.03 7.75 21.58
C ARG A 321 8.33 7.54 22.91
N GLU A 322 8.34 8.53 23.78
CA GLU A 322 7.69 8.49 25.09
C GLU A 322 6.17 8.35 24.95
N THR A 323 5.56 9.10 24.03
CA THR A 323 4.12 8.95 23.71
C THR A 323 3.79 7.58 23.10
N THR A 324 4.68 7.01 22.29
CA THR A 324 4.46 5.66 21.72
C THR A 324 4.58 4.56 22.78
N LEU A 325 5.56 4.66 23.68
CA LEU A 325 5.75 3.72 24.79
C LEU A 325 4.54 3.75 25.74
N THR A 326 4.07 4.94 26.09
CA THR A 326 2.89 5.10 26.96
C THR A 326 1.61 4.59 26.29
N LEU A 327 1.46 4.75 24.97
CA LEU A 327 0.34 4.17 24.22
C LEU A 327 0.36 2.64 24.25
N ALA A 328 1.51 2.01 23.98
CA ALA A 328 1.66 0.56 24.01
C ALA A 328 1.36 -0.03 25.40
N ASP A 329 1.77 0.68 26.45
CA ASP A 329 1.46 0.31 27.84
C ASP A 329 -0.04 0.36 28.13
N ILE A 330 -0.74 1.41 27.68
CA ILE A 330 -2.20 1.53 27.87
C ILE A 330 -2.94 0.45 27.09
N ILE A 331 -2.55 0.17 25.84
CA ILE A 331 -3.13 -0.93 25.05
C ILE A 331 -2.95 -2.26 25.78
N SER A 332 -1.75 -2.52 26.30
CA SER A 332 -1.45 -3.72 27.07
C SER A 332 -2.33 -3.82 28.33
N GLN A 333 -2.57 -2.70 29.01
CA GLN A 333 -3.47 -2.65 30.17
C GLN A 333 -4.92 -2.93 29.78
N ILE A 334 -5.42 -2.34 28.69
CA ILE A 334 -6.76 -2.63 28.14
C ILE A 334 -6.89 -4.13 27.84
N HIS A 335 -5.94 -4.71 27.12
CA HIS A 335 -5.94 -6.13 26.77
C HIS A 335 -5.91 -7.05 28.00
N ARG A 336 -5.11 -6.72 29.02
CA ARG A 336 -5.06 -7.51 30.27
C ARG A 336 -6.36 -7.42 31.07
N GLN A 337 -6.96 -6.23 31.13
CA GLN A 337 -8.17 -5.99 31.90
C GLN A 337 -9.40 -6.66 31.28
N TRP A 338 -9.47 -6.66 29.95
CA TRP A 338 -10.68 -7.06 29.20
C TRP A 338 -10.55 -8.44 28.54
N VAL A 339 -9.75 -9.35 29.12
CA VAL A 339 -9.77 -10.75 28.70
C VAL A 339 -11.13 -11.37 29.07
N CYS A 340 -11.85 -11.84 28.07
CA CYS A 340 -13.15 -12.48 28.21
C CYS A 340 -13.00 -13.82 28.95
N ARG A 341 -13.68 -13.95 30.09
CA ARG A 341 -13.67 -15.18 30.92
C ARG A 341 -14.97 -15.98 30.82
N GLU A 342 -15.90 -15.53 30.01
CA GLU A 342 -17.23 -16.13 29.90
C GLU A 342 -17.20 -17.27 28.87
N PRO A 343 -17.37 -18.53 29.27
CA PRO A 343 -17.27 -19.68 28.36
C PRO A 343 -18.36 -19.71 27.29
N LEU A 344 -19.49 -19.04 27.53
CA LEU A 344 -20.57 -18.90 26.56
C LEU A 344 -20.33 -17.77 25.54
N CYS A 345 -19.26 -16.99 25.68
CA CYS A 345 -18.90 -15.97 24.71
C CYS A 345 -18.19 -16.59 23.49
N ASP A 346 -18.61 -16.23 22.28
CA ASP A 346 -17.92 -16.60 21.03
C ASP A 346 -16.45 -16.14 21.01
N ASN A 347 -16.13 -15.11 21.79
CA ASN A 347 -14.80 -14.53 21.90
C ASN A 347 -14.14 -14.86 23.26
N HIS A 348 -14.44 -16.04 23.81
CA HIS A 348 -13.82 -16.56 25.05
C HIS A 348 -12.29 -16.61 24.93
N SER A 349 -11.57 -16.26 26.00
CA SER A 349 -10.10 -16.12 26.07
C SER A 349 -9.49 -15.02 25.19
N HIS A 350 -10.30 -14.27 24.46
CA HIS A 350 -9.88 -13.08 23.70
C HIS A 350 -10.35 -11.81 24.40
N TRP A 351 -10.30 -10.65 23.74
CA TRP A 351 -10.62 -9.37 24.37
C TRP A 351 -12.08 -8.96 24.14
N CYS A 352 -12.84 -8.83 25.22
CA CYS A 352 -14.21 -8.31 25.19
C CYS A 352 -14.39 -7.19 26.21
N TRP A 353 -15.00 -6.11 25.76
CA TRP A 353 -15.59 -5.16 26.68
C TRP A 353 -16.95 -5.71 27.12
N VAL A 354 -17.15 -5.80 28.44
CA VAL A 354 -18.38 -6.29 29.04
C VAL A 354 -19.14 -5.12 29.61
N ASN A 355 -20.36 -4.90 29.14
CA ASN A 355 -21.22 -3.87 29.71
C ASN A 355 -21.73 -4.35 31.07
N ASN A 356 -21.25 -3.75 32.16
CA ASN A 356 -21.61 -4.15 33.53
C ASN A 356 -23.13 -4.15 33.79
N LEU A 357 -23.90 -3.29 33.10
CA LEU A 357 -25.35 -3.19 33.27
C LEU A 357 -26.12 -4.26 32.48
N SER A 358 -25.79 -4.44 31.20
CA SER A 358 -26.52 -5.36 30.31
C SER A 358 -25.91 -6.76 30.24
N GLN A 359 -24.70 -6.96 30.78
CA GLN A 359 -23.90 -8.18 30.65
C GLN A 359 -23.66 -8.58 29.17
N GLU A 360 -23.70 -7.61 28.25
CA GLU A 360 -23.38 -7.83 26.84
C GLU A 360 -21.87 -7.80 26.61
N HIS A 361 -21.40 -8.70 25.75
CA HIS A 361 -19.98 -8.84 25.40
C HIS A 361 -19.73 -8.28 24.01
N PHE A 362 -18.82 -7.32 23.89
CA PHE A 362 -18.42 -6.72 22.63
C PHE A 362 -16.94 -7.04 22.36
N GLU A 363 -16.64 -7.64 21.20
CA GLU A 363 -15.26 -7.93 20.77
C GLU A 363 -14.46 -6.64 20.59
N ILE A 364 -13.30 -6.55 21.25
CA ILE A 364 -12.34 -5.45 21.11
C ILE A 364 -11.30 -5.86 20.07
N ARG A 365 -11.25 -5.14 18.93
CA ARG A 365 -10.19 -5.33 17.93
C ARG A 365 -8.95 -4.50 18.27
N ALA A 366 -7.81 -4.83 17.66
CA ALA A 366 -6.56 -4.09 17.87
C ALA A 366 -6.70 -2.58 17.57
N CYS A 367 -7.36 -2.22 16.46
CA CYS A 367 -7.64 -0.82 16.10
C CYS A 367 -8.54 -0.10 17.11
N ASP A 368 -9.45 -0.84 17.76
CA ASP A 368 -10.36 -0.29 18.76
C ASP A 368 -9.60 0.00 20.06
N ALA A 369 -8.72 -0.93 20.47
CA ALA A 369 -7.85 -0.77 21.64
C ALA A 369 -6.88 0.41 21.47
N GLU A 370 -6.31 0.59 20.27
CA GLU A 370 -5.48 1.76 19.95
C GLU A 370 -6.28 3.07 20.04
N THR A 371 -7.48 3.09 19.47
CA THR A 371 -8.34 4.29 19.51
C THR A 371 -8.72 4.65 20.94
N TRP A 372 -9.06 3.65 21.75
CA TRP A 372 -9.34 3.81 23.17
C TRP A 372 -8.12 4.32 23.94
N ALA A 373 -6.93 3.74 23.72
CA ALA A 373 -5.69 4.18 24.37
C ALA A 373 -5.36 5.65 24.05
N LYS A 374 -5.51 6.09 22.78
CA LYS A 374 -5.31 7.49 22.38
C LYS A 374 -6.25 8.43 23.13
N ARG A 375 -7.55 8.13 23.18
CA ARG A 375 -8.53 8.97 23.90
C ARG A 375 -8.28 9.02 25.40
N THR A 376 -7.71 7.95 25.96
CA THR A 376 -7.29 7.89 27.37
C THR A 376 -6.09 8.82 27.62
N LEU A 377 -5.07 8.80 26.75
CA LEU A 377 -3.91 9.70 26.82
C LEU A 377 -4.30 11.17 26.65
N GLU A 378 -5.26 11.45 25.77
CA GLU A 378 -5.80 12.80 25.55
C GLU A 378 -6.59 13.34 26.76
N GLY A 379 -6.85 12.51 27.78
CA GLY A 379 -7.62 12.92 28.96
C GLY A 379 -9.08 13.22 28.64
N THR A 380 -9.66 12.55 27.65
CA THR A 380 -11.07 12.74 27.29
C THR A 380 -11.94 12.39 28.50
N SER A 381 -12.78 13.33 28.95
CA SER A 381 -13.63 13.12 30.13
C SER A 381 -14.51 11.87 29.97
N GLY A 382 -14.50 11.00 30.98
CA GLY A 382 -15.24 9.74 30.97
C GLY A 382 -14.58 8.61 30.16
N VAL A 383 -13.37 8.79 29.64
CA VAL A 383 -12.59 7.70 29.04
C VAL A 383 -11.49 7.27 29.99
N ALA A 384 -11.47 5.98 30.32
CA ALA A 384 -10.47 5.36 31.18
C ALA A 384 -10.19 3.93 30.70
N ILE A 385 -9.16 3.27 31.22
CA ILE A 385 -8.86 1.87 30.88
C ILE A 385 -10.04 0.93 31.23
N SER A 386 -10.82 1.29 32.25
CA SER A 386 -12.04 0.59 32.64
C SER A 386 -13.30 1.05 31.91
N MET A 387 -13.24 2.11 31.10
CA MET A 387 -14.42 2.68 30.45
C MET A 387 -14.09 3.17 29.03
N PRO A 388 -14.51 2.43 27.99
CA PRO A 388 -14.25 2.81 26.60
C PRO A 388 -15.02 4.08 26.22
N PRO A 389 -14.55 4.79 25.17
CA PRO A 389 -15.30 5.91 24.61
C PRO A 389 -16.71 5.49 24.20
N SER A 390 -17.72 6.32 24.51
CA SER A 390 -19.12 6.05 24.16
C SER A 390 -19.33 5.83 22.67
N GLU A 391 -18.63 6.59 21.83
CA GLU A 391 -18.60 6.44 20.36
C GLU A 391 -18.21 5.02 19.93
N LEU A 392 -17.22 4.43 20.62
CA LEU A 392 -16.72 3.09 20.34
C LEU A 392 -17.71 2.02 20.79
N VAL A 393 -18.37 2.23 21.95
CA VAL A 393 -19.43 1.34 22.44
C VAL A 393 -20.64 1.34 21.48
N GLU A 394 -21.04 2.50 20.98
CA GLU A 394 -22.10 2.60 19.97
C GLU A 394 -21.71 1.89 18.67
N TYR A 395 -20.46 2.04 18.24
CA TYR A 395 -19.93 1.35 17.07
C TYR A 395 -20.02 -0.17 17.24
N TRP A 396 -19.60 -0.71 18.39
CA TRP A 396 -19.68 -2.15 18.65
C TRP A 396 -21.12 -2.66 18.70
N ARG A 397 -22.03 -1.92 19.32
CA ARG A 397 -23.46 -2.26 19.32
C ARG A 397 -24.05 -2.36 17.93
N ARG A 398 -23.67 -1.45 17.01
CA ARG A 398 -24.19 -1.42 15.64
C ARG A 398 -23.53 -2.46 14.73
N ASN A 399 -22.22 -2.69 14.85
CA ASN A 399 -21.46 -3.43 13.84
C ASN A 399 -21.06 -4.83 14.28
N THR A 400 -20.65 -5.02 15.53
CA THR A 400 -20.12 -6.31 16.01
C THR A 400 -21.17 -7.16 16.70
N GLY A 401 -22.14 -6.52 17.35
CA GLY A 401 -23.20 -7.17 18.12
C GLY A 401 -22.70 -7.83 19.40
N ASN A 402 -23.63 -8.34 20.21
CA ASN A 402 -23.32 -9.11 21.41
C ASN A 402 -22.74 -10.48 21.02
N LYS A 403 -21.57 -10.83 21.59
CA LYS A 403 -20.85 -12.09 21.37
C LYS A 403 -21.24 -13.20 22.34
N LEU A 404 -22.08 -12.92 23.33
CA LEU A 404 -22.59 -13.96 24.21
C LEU A 404 -23.52 -14.87 23.40
N ARG A 405 -23.24 -16.17 23.35
CA ARG A 405 -24.18 -17.18 22.87
C ARG A 405 -25.29 -17.34 23.90
N ILE A 406 -26.16 -16.35 23.99
CA ILE A 406 -27.43 -16.54 24.67
C ILE A 406 -28.18 -17.55 23.81
N ASP A 407 -28.35 -18.75 24.35
CA ASP A 407 -29.02 -19.85 23.69
C ASP A 407 -30.38 -19.36 23.18
N ARG A 408 -30.49 -19.19 21.87
CA ARG A 408 -31.64 -18.53 21.22
C ARG A 408 -32.95 -19.28 21.49
N HIS A 409 -32.86 -20.49 22.05
CA HIS A 409 -33.93 -21.40 22.41
C HIS A 409 -34.63 -21.10 23.75
N THR A 410 -34.08 -20.27 24.64
CA THR A 410 -34.82 -19.80 25.83
C THR A 410 -35.64 -18.53 25.56
N ARG A 411 -35.37 -17.83 24.45
CA ARG A 411 -36.25 -16.78 23.92
C ARG A 411 -37.39 -17.41 23.10
N LYS A 412 -38.25 -18.18 23.77
CA LYS A 412 -39.51 -18.72 23.22
C LYS A 412 -40.31 -17.56 22.59
N GLY A 413 -40.35 -17.52 21.27
CA GLY A 413 -41.00 -16.43 20.54
C GLY A 413 -41.06 -16.64 19.04
N LYS A 414 -41.81 -17.67 18.62
CA LYS A 414 -42.49 -17.83 17.33
C LYS A 414 -41.68 -17.59 16.04
N GLY A 415 -41.31 -18.70 15.41
CA GLY A 415 -41.59 -18.93 13.99
C GLY A 415 -40.89 -18.02 12.99
N LYS A 416 -39.60 -18.23 12.76
CA LYS A 416 -39.00 -17.91 11.45
C LYS A 416 -38.62 -19.19 10.73
N LYS A 417 -39.49 -19.52 9.77
CA LYS A 417 -39.33 -20.51 8.69
C LYS A 417 -37.86 -20.56 8.26
N ARG A 418 -37.20 -21.69 8.51
CA ARG A 418 -35.88 -22.00 7.96
C ARG A 418 -36.01 -21.94 6.43
N LYS A 419 -35.50 -20.87 5.81
CA LYS A 419 -35.12 -20.92 4.39
C LYS A 419 -33.89 -21.81 4.30
N SER A 420 -33.98 -22.80 3.43
CA SER A 420 -32.94 -23.78 3.13
C SER A 420 -31.61 -23.08 2.88
N SER A 421 -30.62 -23.52 3.67
CA SER A 421 -29.21 -23.18 3.55
C SER A 421 -28.63 -23.93 2.37
N ASP A 422 -28.65 -23.32 1.20
CA ASP A 422 -27.95 -23.78 -0.01
C ASP A 422 -27.00 -22.68 -0.55
N SER A 423 -26.48 -21.84 0.36
CA SER A 423 -25.63 -20.68 0.08
C SER A 423 -24.35 -20.68 0.93
N SER A 424 -23.92 -21.85 1.42
CA SER A 424 -22.81 -21.96 2.37
C SER A 424 -21.44 -22.08 1.71
N ASP A 425 -21.35 -22.62 0.49
CA ASP A 425 -20.02 -22.94 -0.10
C ASP A 425 -19.37 -21.74 -0.80
N GLU A 426 -20.16 -20.88 -1.44
CA GLU A 426 -19.66 -19.65 -2.09
C GLU A 426 -19.05 -18.67 -1.07
N ASP A 427 -19.70 -18.49 0.08
CA ASP A 427 -19.18 -17.61 1.14
C ASP A 427 -17.90 -18.16 1.79
N VAL A 428 -17.79 -19.50 1.91
CA VAL A 428 -16.56 -20.15 2.39
C VAL A 428 -15.43 -20.00 1.38
N LEU A 429 -15.69 -20.18 0.08
CA LEU A 429 -14.72 -19.97 -1.00
C LEU A 429 -14.28 -18.50 -1.09
N LYS A 430 -15.20 -17.56 -0.94
CA LYS A 430 -14.91 -16.12 -0.91
C LYS A 430 -14.06 -15.75 0.30
N HIS A 431 -14.33 -16.35 1.46
CA HIS A 431 -13.53 -16.12 2.66
C HIS A 431 -12.12 -16.72 2.53
N LEU A 432 -12.00 -17.91 1.93
CA LEU A 432 -10.73 -18.57 1.66
C LEU A 432 -9.87 -17.78 0.66
N ARG A 433 -10.49 -17.24 -0.40
CA ARG A 433 -9.80 -16.37 -1.38
C ARG A 433 -9.26 -15.11 -0.70
N LYS A 434 -10.07 -14.47 0.14
CA LYS A 434 -9.67 -13.30 0.91
C LYS A 434 -8.53 -13.60 1.89
N ASP A 435 -8.54 -14.76 2.53
CA ASP A 435 -7.46 -15.19 3.44
C ASP A 435 -6.14 -15.44 2.68
N MET A 436 -6.20 -16.00 1.46
CA MET A 436 -5.02 -16.15 0.62
C MET A 436 -4.45 -14.81 0.14
N GLU A 437 -5.31 -13.87 -0.27
CA GLU A 437 -4.88 -12.52 -0.66
C GLU A 437 -4.23 -11.78 0.53
N GLN A 438 -4.81 -11.88 1.72
CA GLN A 438 -4.28 -11.26 2.92
C GLN A 438 -2.88 -11.81 3.26
N ARG A 439 -2.68 -13.12 3.17
CA ARG A 439 -1.35 -13.72 3.38
C ARG A 439 -0.33 -13.31 2.34
N GLN A 440 -0.72 -13.15 1.08
CA GLN A 440 0.21 -12.65 0.06
C GLN A 440 0.65 -11.21 0.34
N ILE A 441 -0.22 -10.40 0.94
CA ILE A 441 0.12 -9.03 1.35
C ILE A 441 1.08 -9.06 2.54
N GLU A 442 0.81 -9.90 3.55
CA GLU A 442 1.68 -10.06 4.74
C GLU A 442 3.08 -10.53 4.36
N ASP A 443 3.20 -11.60 3.54
CA ASP A 443 4.49 -12.12 3.02
C ASP A 443 5.28 -11.05 2.24
N ARG A 444 4.57 -10.12 1.62
CA ARG A 444 5.17 -9.07 0.81
C ARG A 444 5.68 -7.92 1.66
N ILE A 445 4.93 -7.53 2.70
CA ILE A 445 5.37 -6.53 3.69
C ILE A 445 6.61 -7.05 4.40
N GLN A 446 6.58 -8.30 4.85
CA GLN A 446 7.71 -8.90 5.55
C GLN A 446 8.99 -8.95 4.71
N ARG A 447 8.89 -9.26 3.42
CA ARG A 447 10.03 -9.19 2.50
C ARG A 447 10.57 -7.78 2.33
N MET A 448 9.72 -6.75 2.41
CA MET A 448 10.20 -5.36 2.37
C MET A 448 10.92 -4.99 3.67
N ASP A 449 10.44 -5.44 4.82
CA ASP A 449 11.06 -5.20 6.12
C ASP A 449 12.42 -5.89 6.26
N GLU A 450 12.54 -7.14 5.78
CA GLU A 450 13.83 -7.85 5.70
C GLU A 450 14.82 -7.09 4.83
N LEU A 451 14.40 -6.64 3.63
CA LEU A 451 15.25 -5.83 2.76
C LEU A 451 15.60 -4.47 3.38
N ALA A 452 14.73 -3.90 4.22
CA ALA A 452 15.00 -2.66 4.93
C ALA A 452 16.06 -2.87 6.04
N MET A 453 15.93 -3.96 6.81
CA MET A 453 16.93 -4.35 7.81
C MET A 453 18.29 -4.65 7.17
N ASP A 454 18.34 -5.42 6.08
CA ASP A 454 19.61 -5.73 5.38
C ASP A 454 20.32 -4.44 4.92
N ARG A 455 19.55 -3.46 4.43
CA ARG A 455 20.11 -2.14 4.05
C ARG A 455 20.63 -1.40 5.26
N GLU A 456 19.94 -1.45 6.40
CA GLU A 456 20.38 -0.81 7.64
C GLU A 456 21.64 -1.48 8.21
N GLU A 457 21.70 -2.81 8.18
CA GLU A 457 22.88 -3.58 8.55
C GLU A 457 24.07 -3.23 7.64
N GLN A 458 23.88 -3.14 6.32
CA GLN A 458 24.93 -2.66 5.42
C GLN A 458 25.38 -1.22 5.71
N ARG A 459 24.49 -0.34 6.21
CA ARG A 459 24.90 1.00 6.68
C ARG A 459 25.70 0.90 7.97
N ALA A 460 25.30 0.04 8.92
CA ALA A 460 26.01 -0.18 10.16
C ALA A 460 27.42 -0.79 9.93
N GLN A 461 27.53 -1.77 9.05
CA GLN A 461 28.81 -2.36 8.65
C GLN A 461 29.74 -1.32 8.00
N ARG A 462 29.20 -0.45 7.13
CA ARG A 462 29.98 0.67 6.56
C ARG A 462 30.44 1.66 7.63
N ARG A 463 29.61 1.95 8.64
CA ARG A 463 30.01 2.81 9.77
C ARG A 463 31.15 2.17 10.57
N LEU A 464 31.09 0.86 10.83
CA LEU A 464 32.15 0.14 11.54
C LEU A 464 33.45 0.08 10.73
N GLN A 465 33.38 -0.16 9.42
CA GLN A 465 34.58 -0.17 8.55
C GLN A 465 35.23 1.21 8.43
N HIS A 466 34.46 2.29 8.53
CA HIS A 466 34.99 3.66 8.53
C HIS A 466 35.47 4.14 9.92
N LEU A 467 35.35 3.33 10.98
CA LEU A 467 35.68 3.75 12.34
C LEU A 467 37.17 3.68 12.76
N PRO A 468 38.15 3.14 12.01
CA PRO A 468 39.56 3.26 12.38
C PRO A 468 40.32 4.20 11.45
N GLN A 469 40.51 5.46 11.89
CA GLN A 469 41.72 6.24 11.59
C GLN A 469 41.82 7.57 12.37
N MET A 470 40.74 8.03 13.01
CA MET A 470 40.77 9.29 13.77
C MET A 470 41.42 9.17 15.17
N TYR A 471 41.65 7.95 15.68
CA TYR A 471 42.29 7.73 16.99
C TYR A 471 43.80 7.47 16.92
N ASN A 472 44.44 7.55 15.75
CA ASN A 472 45.89 7.29 15.60
C ASN A 472 46.69 8.50 15.07
N HIS A 473 46.16 9.71 15.22
CA HIS A 473 46.93 10.94 15.04
C HIS A 473 47.32 11.52 16.39
N GLY A 474 48.52 11.12 16.83
CA GLY A 474 49.48 11.94 17.55
C GLY A 474 48.92 12.85 18.64
N MET A 475 48.79 12.29 19.85
CA MET A 475 49.06 13.08 21.05
C MET A 475 50.54 13.46 21.02
N ILE A 476 50.88 14.55 20.30
CA ILE A 476 52.17 15.21 20.45
C ILE A 476 52.12 15.94 21.79
N PRO A 477 53.00 15.62 22.76
CA PRO A 477 53.05 16.35 24.01
C PRO A 477 53.54 17.77 23.73
N GLN A 478 52.69 18.76 23.97
CA GLN A 478 53.13 20.14 24.05
C GLN A 478 53.96 20.31 25.32
N ASN A 479 55.28 20.44 25.15
CA ASN A 479 56.14 21.08 26.15
C ASN A 479 57.18 21.95 25.44
N ASN A 480 56.91 23.25 25.52
CA ASN A 480 57.80 24.39 25.76
C ASN A 480 59.22 24.45 25.15
N THR A 481 59.55 25.71 24.79
CA THR A 481 60.86 26.40 24.85
C THR A 481 61.68 26.47 23.54
N MET A 482 61.51 27.55 22.77
CA MET A 482 62.49 28.65 22.56
C MET A 482 62.24 29.44 21.27
N PRO A 483 62.51 30.77 21.24
CA PRO A 483 62.45 31.60 20.05
C PRO A 483 63.83 31.73 19.38
N GLY A 484 63.91 31.45 18.09
CA GLY A 484 65.16 31.49 17.32
C GLY A 484 64.93 31.80 15.84
N GLN A 485 64.77 33.09 15.55
CA GLN A 485 65.40 33.85 14.47
C GLN A 485 65.94 33.16 13.18
N TRP A 486 65.47 33.71 12.05
CA TRP A 486 66.11 33.87 10.71
C TRP A 486 66.06 32.65 9.72
N PRO A 487 66.38 32.82 8.41
CA PRO A 487 65.45 33.33 7.37
C PRO A 487 65.59 32.63 5.99
N TYR A 488 65.00 33.24 4.95
CA TYR A 488 65.35 33.15 3.51
C TYR A 488 64.78 32.03 2.62
N ALA A 489 64.18 32.54 1.52
CA ALA A 489 64.31 32.15 0.12
C ALA A 489 63.77 30.80 -0.40
N PHE A 490 62.79 30.95 -1.30
CA PHE A 490 62.52 30.09 -2.46
C PHE A 490 63.81 29.71 -3.23
N PRO A 491 63.81 28.59 -3.97
CA PRO A 491 63.46 28.71 -5.39
C PRO A 491 62.57 27.60 -5.95
N PHE A 492 61.85 28.00 -6.99
CA PHE A 492 61.42 27.23 -8.16
C PHE A 492 62.18 25.92 -8.43
N TYR A 493 61.45 24.89 -8.86
CA TYR A 493 61.92 23.97 -9.90
C TYR A 493 60.83 23.69 -10.94
N PRO A 494 61.16 23.77 -12.25
CA PRO A 494 60.28 23.44 -13.37
C PRO A 494 60.54 22.02 -13.91
N GLY A 495 59.59 21.50 -14.71
CA GLY A 495 59.91 20.69 -15.89
C GLY A 495 59.88 19.16 -15.76
N LEU A 496 58.86 18.57 -16.40
CA LEU A 496 58.92 17.46 -17.38
C LEU A 496 60.08 16.45 -17.30
N SER A 497 59.75 15.15 -17.26
CA SER A 497 60.32 14.16 -18.19
C SER A 497 59.55 12.83 -18.20
N ASN A 498 59.47 12.30 -19.41
CA ASN A 498 58.82 11.07 -19.84
C ASN A 498 59.46 9.80 -19.26
N LEU A 499 58.68 8.73 -19.15
CA LEU A 499 59.18 7.35 -19.34
C LEU A 499 58.04 6.45 -19.87
N PRO A 500 58.26 5.75 -21.00
CA PRO A 500 57.39 4.71 -21.52
C PRO A 500 57.83 3.33 -21.00
N GLY A 501 56.95 2.32 -21.02
CA GLY A 501 57.43 0.93 -21.05
C GLY A 501 56.57 -0.13 -20.36
N ALA A 502 55.75 -0.79 -21.18
CA ALA A 502 55.48 -2.23 -21.22
C ALA A 502 54.59 -2.93 -20.15
N PRO A 503 53.73 -3.87 -20.61
CA PRO A 503 52.87 -4.71 -19.77
C PRO A 503 53.58 -6.01 -19.38
N VAL A 504 53.33 -6.51 -18.16
CA VAL A 504 53.79 -7.84 -17.74
C VAL A 504 52.61 -8.80 -17.58
N ALA A 505 52.55 -9.71 -18.55
CA ALA A 505 52.17 -11.12 -18.50
C ALA A 505 51.26 -11.65 -17.39
N ALA A 506 50.15 -12.25 -17.83
CA ALA A 506 49.41 -13.30 -17.14
C ALA A 506 50.21 -14.61 -17.06
N PRO A 507 49.98 -15.46 -16.04
CA PRO A 507 50.29 -16.88 -16.13
C PRO A 507 49.02 -17.71 -16.39
N ALA A 508 49.15 -18.63 -17.35
CA ALA A 508 48.17 -19.62 -17.71
C ALA A 508 48.55 -21.01 -17.15
N LEU A 509 47.52 -21.79 -16.78
CA LEU A 509 47.44 -23.28 -16.81
C LEU A 509 48.26 -24.07 -15.74
N PRO A 510 47.81 -25.28 -15.28
CA PRO A 510 47.40 -26.39 -16.14
C PRO A 510 46.19 -27.28 -15.75
N LEU A 511 45.76 -28.00 -16.79
CA LEU A 511 44.82 -29.12 -16.91
C LEU A 511 45.26 -30.40 -16.15
N ALA A 512 44.26 -31.12 -15.61
CA ALA A 512 44.02 -32.60 -15.60
C ALA A 512 45.09 -33.54 -14.97
N PRO A 513 44.74 -34.73 -14.38
CA PRO A 513 43.90 -35.78 -14.99
C PRO A 513 42.98 -36.62 -14.06
N ALA A 514 41.94 -37.21 -14.67
CA ALA A 514 41.33 -38.51 -14.32
C ALA A 514 41.87 -39.56 -15.33
N PRO A 515 41.62 -40.90 -15.26
CA PRO A 515 40.67 -41.69 -14.45
C PRO A 515 41.29 -42.98 -13.87
N LEU A 516 40.55 -43.80 -13.08
CA LEU A 516 40.81 -45.25 -12.99
C LEU A 516 39.55 -46.07 -12.66
N VAL A 517 39.61 -47.30 -13.14
CA VAL A 517 38.56 -48.28 -13.47
C VAL A 517 38.33 -49.30 -12.32
N ALA A 518 37.18 -49.98 -12.37
CA ALA A 518 36.61 -51.00 -11.48
C ALA A 518 37.50 -52.23 -11.13
N PRO A 519 37.06 -53.16 -10.24
CA PRO A 519 36.16 -54.25 -10.67
C PRO A 519 35.17 -54.82 -9.59
N ALA A 520 34.12 -55.50 -10.08
CA ALA A 520 33.29 -56.51 -9.37
C ALA A 520 34.01 -57.90 -9.42
N PRO A 521 33.49 -59.10 -8.98
CA PRO A 521 32.11 -59.48 -8.68
C PRO A 521 31.90 -60.60 -7.59
N LEU A 522 30.67 -61.17 -7.55
CA LEU A 522 30.28 -62.59 -7.39
C LEU A 522 29.66 -63.12 -6.05
N VAL A 523 28.40 -63.58 -6.21
CA VAL A 523 27.80 -64.88 -5.75
C VAL A 523 26.70 -64.83 -4.68
N ALA A 524 25.50 -65.26 -5.13
CA ALA A 524 24.28 -65.62 -4.40
C ALA A 524 24.40 -67.04 -3.76
N PRO A 525 23.43 -67.65 -3.02
CA PRO A 525 22.11 -68.00 -3.57
C PRO A 525 20.91 -68.12 -2.57
N ALA A 526 19.74 -68.36 -3.19
CA ALA A 526 18.63 -69.23 -2.76
C ALA A 526 17.43 -68.64 -1.98
N THR A 527 16.37 -68.44 -2.77
CA THR A 527 14.92 -68.42 -2.50
C THR A 527 14.41 -69.69 -1.77
N PRO A 528 13.22 -69.69 -1.11
CA PRO A 528 11.94 -69.80 -1.83
C PRO A 528 10.77 -68.93 -1.30
N ALA A 529 9.75 -68.79 -2.18
CA ALA A 529 8.52 -67.99 -2.12
C ALA A 529 7.36 -68.71 -1.35
N PRO A 530 6.05 -68.37 -1.50
CA PRO A 530 5.38 -67.11 -1.85
C PRO A 530 4.21 -66.76 -0.88
N GLN A 531 3.88 -65.48 -0.67
CA GLN A 531 2.49 -65.10 -0.36
C GLN A 531 2.11 -63.81 -1.09
N ALA A 532 0.98 -63.88 -1.77
CA ALA A 532 0.42 -62.87 -2.62
C ALA A 532 -0.23 -61.74 -1.80
N SER A 533 0.17 -60.50 -2.06
CA SER A 533 -0.69 -59.33 -1.84
C SER A 533 -0.14 -58.09 -2.56
N LEU A 534 -0.92 -57.64 -3.56
CA LEU A 534 -1.08 -56.27 -4.08
C LEU A 534 0.18 -55.53 -4.57
N GLU A 535 0.23 -55.34 -5.90
CA GLU A 535 1.12 -54.40 -6.59
C GLU A 535 0.90 -52.98 -6.07
N VAL A 536 1.86 -52.49 -5.29
CA VAL A 536 2.10 -51.06 -5.09
C VAL A 536 3.13 -50.64 -6.12
N VAL A 537 2.70 -49.79 -7.06
CA VAL A 537 3.55 -49.14 -8.06
C VAL A 537 4.58 -48.26 -7.32
N SER A 538 5.78 -48.82 -7.15
CA SER A 538 6.96 -48.15 -6.61
C SER A 538 7.61 -47.30 -7.69
N SER A 539 7.35 -46.00 -7.68
CA SER A 539 8.15 -45.02 -8.43
C SER A 539 9.52 -44.83 -7.78
N SER A 540 10.55 -44.81 -8.63
CA SER A 540 11.99 -44.72 -8.33
C SER A 540 12.41 -43.81 -7.17
N PRO A 541 13.51 -44.15 -6.46
CA PRO A 541 14.06 -43.34 -5.38
C PRO A 541 14.70 -42.08 -5.96
N VAL A 542 13.97 -40.97 -5.87
CA VAL A 542 14.53 -39.63 -6.00
C VAL A 542 15.28 -39.33 -4.69
N ASN A 543 16.46 -38.75 -4.81
CA ASN A 543 17.35 -38.48 -3.69
C ASN A 543 16.74 -37.39 -2.76
N ASP A 544 15.93 -37.80 -1.78
CA ASP A 544 15.06 -36.93 -0.93
C ASP A 544 15.81 -36.07 0.10
N ALA A 545 17.09 -36.35 0.36
CA ALA A 545 17.87 -35.61 1.36
C ALA A 545 18.02 -34.11 1.04
N GLY A 546 17.92 -33.74 -0.24
CA GLY A 546 17.95 -32.34 -0.67
C GLY A 546 16.63 -31.58 -0.43
N ASP A 547 15.49 -32.27 -0.50
CA ASP A 547 14.18 -31.64 -0.40
C ASP A 547 13.76 -31.40 1.06
N GLU A 548 14.19 -32.25 1.98
CA GLU A 548 13.84 -32.09 3.40
C GLU A 548 14.45 -30.82 4.01
N ARG A 549 15.71 -30.49 3.68
CA ARG A 549 16.37 -29.25 4.15
C ARG A 549 15.68 -28.00 3.59
N ASN A 550 15.21 -28.05 2.34
CA ASN A 550 14.45 -26.96 1.73
C ASN A 550 13.04 -26.84 2.33
N THR A 551 12.42 -27.98 2.63
CA THR A 551 11.13 -28.05 3.33
C THR A 551 11.24 -27.45 4.73
N MET A 552 12.31 -27.77 5.46
CA MET A 552 12.57 -27.20 6.78
C MET A 552 12.82 -25.69 6.73
N LYS A 553 13.66 -25.22 5.79
CA LYS A 553 13.85 -23.77 5.59
C LYS A 553 12.53 -23.06 5.32
N ARG A 554 11.68 -23.63 4.46
CA ARG A 554 10.34 -23.10 4.17
C ARG A 554 9.40 -23.16 5.38
N PHE A 555 9.51 -24.18 6.23
CA PHE A 555 8.75 -24.27 7.48
C PHE A 555 9.10 -23.13 8.45
N PHE A 556 10.40 -22.81 8.61
CA PHE A 556 10.81 -21.70 9.47
C PHE A 556 10.51 -20.33 8.87
N VAL A 557 10.60 -20.17 7.55
CA VAL A 557 10.13 -18.97 6.84
C VAL A 557 8.62 -18.77 7.06
N TYR A 558 7.82 -19.84 6.93
CA TYR A 558 6.38 -19.82 7.21
C TYR A 558 6.06 -19.39 8.65
N MET A 559 6.96 -19.65 9.60
CA MET A 559 6.79 -19.26 10.99
C MET A 559 7.17 -17.80 11.30
N ILE A 560 7.68 -17.04 10.31
CA ILE A 560 7.90 -15.56 10.24
C ILE A 560 8.79 -14.92 11.32
N SER A 561 8.85 -15.50 12.52
CA SER A 561 9.46 -14.97 13.73
C SER A 561 10.63 -15.82 14.23
N LEU A 562 11.02 -16.86 13.48
CA LEU A 562 11.85 -17.97 13.98
C LEU A 562 13.20 -18.15 13.27
N GLN A 563 13.80 -17.10 12.73
CA GLN A 563 15.14 -17.19 12.11
C GLN A 563 16.18 -17.83 13.05
N ARG A 564 16.15 -17.50 14.35
CA ARG A 564 17.05 -18.11 15.34
C ARG A 564 16.80 -19.63 15.50
N ALA A 565 15.54 -20.07 15.49
CA ALA A 565 15.23 -21.49 15.59
C ALA A 565 15.59 -22.25 14.31
N ALA A 566 15.50 -21.58 13.15
CA ALA A 566 15.93 -22.13 11.87
C ALA A 566 17.43 -22.42 11.85
N ASN A 567 18.23 -21.48 12.36
CA ASN A 567 19.69 -21.65 12.44
C ASN A 567 20.06 -22.79 13.37
N ILE A 568 19.46 -22.85 14.57
CA ILE A 568 19.70 -23.93 15.53
C ILE A 568 19.28 -25.29 14.93
N ALA A 569 18.12 -25.38 14.29
CA ALA A 569 17.66 -26.62 13.65
C ALA A 569 18.58 -27.05 12.51
N ALA A 570 19.09 -26.10 11.72
CA ALA A 570 20.05 -26.38 10.65
C ALA A 570 21.44 -26.79 11.18
N GLU A 571 21.90 -26.21 12.29
CA GLU A 571 23.16 -26.56 12.96
C GLU A 571 23.10 -27.94 13.61
N GLN A 572 21.96 -28.27 14.23
CA GLN A 572 21.73 -29.54 14.92
C GLN A 572 21.19 -30.64 13.99
N TRP A 573 21.06 -30.36 12.70
CA TRP A 573 20.55 -31.30 11.68
C TRP A 573 19.18 -31.89 12.04
N TRP A 574 18.33 -31.13 12.73
CA TRP A 574 17.00 -31.59 13.08
C TRP A 574 16.15 -31.76 11.82
N THR A 575 15.28 -32.75 11.82
CA THR A 575 14.30 -33.04 10.78
C THR A 575 12.92 -32.50 11.16
N LEU A 576 11.96 -32.54 10.23
CA LEU A 576 10.57 -32.16 10.58
C LEU A 576 9.96 -33.12 11.61
N GLU A 577 10.42 -34.36 11.63
CA GLU A 577 10.00 -35.37 12.62
C GLU A 577 10.57 -35.03 14.00
N ASP A 578 11.83 -34.60 14.08
CA ASP A 578 12.45 -34.14 15.33
C ASP A 578 11.72 -32.90 15.89
N LEU A 579 11.39 -31.93 15.04
CA LEU A 579 10.60 -30.76 15.44
C LEU A 579 9.20 -31.14 15.93
N GLN A 580 8.59 -32.18 15.35
CA GLN A 580 7.32 -32.72 15.83
C GLN A 580 7.49 -33.43 17.17
N ALA A 581 8.55 -34.21 17.36
CA ALA A 581 8.87 -34.90 18.60
C ALA A 581 9.21 -33.92 19.74
N MET A 582 9.80 -32.76 19.42
CA MET A 582 10.01 -31.65 20.37
C MET A 582 8.72 -31.05 20.92
N SER A 583 7.54 -31.34 20.36
CA SER A 583 6.28 -30.89 20.96
C SER A 583 5.86 -31.69 22.19
N VAL A 584 6.49 -32.85 22.43
CA VAL A 584 6.25 -33.69 23.59
C VAL A 584 7.02 -33.13 24.78
N VAL A 585 6.26 -32.47 25.68
CA VAL A 585 6.81 -31.88 26.91
C VAL A 585 7.45 -32.96 27.76
N GLY A 586 8.72 -32.76 28.13
CA GLY A 586 9.51 -33.73 28.90
C GLY A 586 10.27 -34.77 28.07
N GLY A 587 10.16 -34.74 26.74
CA GLY A 587 11.01 -35.54 25.86
C GLY A 587 12.47 -35.07 25.86
N GLU A 588 13.40 -35.97 25.50
CA GLU A 588 14.84 -35.65 25.39
C GLU A 588 15.09 -34.53 24.38
N LEU A 589 14.47 -34.59 23.20
CA LEU A 589 14.56 -33.55 22.18
C LEU A 589 13.97 -32.22 22.63
N TYR A 590 12.88 -32.23 23.42
CA TYR A 590 12.31 -31.02 24.00
C TYR A 590 13.28 -30.37 25.00
N SER A 591 13.94 -31.16 25.83
CA SER A 591 14.95 -30.67 26.78
C SER A 591 16.19 -30.14 26.07
N LEU A 592 16.68 -30.84 25.06
CA LEU A 592 17.79 -30.41 24.21
C LEU A 592 17.47 -29.07 23.51
N ALA A 593 16.25 -28.93 22.97
CA ALA A 593 15.80 -27.70 22.33
C ALA A 593 15.77 -26.50 23.29
N ILE A 594 15.34 -26.70 24.55
CA ILE A 594 15.40 -25.65 25.58
C ILE A 594 16.85 -25.29 25.92
N GLN A 595 17.76 -26.26 25.99
CA GLN A 595 19.20 -26.01 26.23
C GLN A 595 19.82 -25.15 25.12
N HIS A 596 19.40 -25.34 23.86
CA HIS A 596 19.80 -24.48 22.74
C HIS A 596 19.08 -23.11 22.70
N GLY A 597 18.26 -22.80 23.71
CA GLY A 597 17.62 -21.49 23.87
C GLY A 597 16.32 -21.32 23.10
N LEU A 598 15.66 -22.41 22.68
CA LEU A 598 14.29 -22.34 22.15
C LEU A 598 13.29 -22.17 23.30
N LYS A 599 12.33 -21.26 23.11
CA LYS A 599 11.31 -20.96 24.12
C LYS A 599 10.31 -22.11 24.23
N ASP A 600 9.95 -22.50 25.45
CA ASP A 600 8.98 -23.56 25.73
C ASP A 600 7.67 -23.43 24.93
N GLY A 601 7.04 -22.25 24.97
CA GLY A 601 5.78 -22.01 24.26
C GLY A 601 5.86 -22.27 22.74
N MET A 602 7.04 -22.14 22.14
CA MET A 602 7.26 -22.44 20.73
C MET A 602 7.28 -23.96 20.47
N LEU A 603 8.03 -24.69 21.30
CA LEU A 603 8.20 -26.15 21.18
C LEU A 603 6.85 -26.86 21.27
N ARG A 604 6.01 -26.47 22.25
CA ARG A 604 4.65 -27.01 22.43
C ARG A 604 3.74 -26.82 21.23
N HIS A 605 4.04 -25.86 20.35
CA HIS A 605 3.25 -25.56 19.18
C HIS A 605 3.82 -26.16 17.89
N PHE A 606 5.00 -26.77 17.88
CA PHE A 606 5.60 -27.30 16.66
C PHE A 606 4.73 -28.34 15.96
N ALA A 607 4.18 -29.34 16.66
CA ALA A 607 3.29 -30.31 16.01
C ALA A 607 2.05 -29.66 15.37
N ARG A 608 1.47 -28.64 16.03
CA ARG A 608 0.33 -27.88 15.49
C ARG A 608 0.73 -27.06 14.27
N ASN A 609 1.89 -26.41 14.33
CA ASN A 609 2.39 -25.55 13.26
C ASN A 609 2.81 -26.38 12.04
N ILE A 610 3.47 -27.53 12.24
CA ILE A 610 3.81 -28.47 11.16
C ILE A 610 2.55 -28.99 10.49
N ARG A 611 1.49 -29.32 11.26
CA ARG A 611 0.19 -29.73 10.71
C ARG A 611 -0.44 -28.63 9.85
N ARG A 612 -0.31 -27.35 10.24
CA ARG A 612 -0.79 -26.21 9.44
C ARG A 612 0.07 -25.95 8.21
N PHE A 613 1.37 -26.17 8.30
CA PHE A 613 2.32 -25.97 7.21
C PHE A 613 2.18 -26.99 6.08
N LYS A 614 1.98 -28.28 6.38
CA LYS A 614 1.93 -29.36 5.37
C LYS A 614 0.98 -29.07 4.20
N PRO A 615 -0.28 -28.62 4.40
CA PRO A 615 -1.16 -28.22 3.31
C PRO A 615 -0.63 -27.06 2.45
N HIS A 616 -0.02 -26.04 3.07
CA HIS A 616 0.55 -24.90 2.36
C HIS A 616 1.75 -25.30 1.51
N TYR A 617 2.61 -26.16 2.04
CA TYR A 617 3.77 -26.69 1.32
C TYR A 617 3.36 -27.50 0.09
N ARG A 618 2.37 -28.39 0.23
CA ARG A 618 1.84 -29.19 -0.89
C ARG A 618 1.21 -28.30 -1.98
N ALA A 619 0.42 -27.30 -1.59
CA ALA A 619 -0.15 -26.35 -2.54
C ALA A 619 0.95 -25.57 -3.30
N ALA A 620 2.00 -25.13 -2.60
CA ALA A 620 3.13 -24.44 -3.21
C ALA A 620 3.93 -25.34 -4.17
N GLN A 621 4.18 -26.60 -3.79
CA GLN A 621 4.83 -27.58 -4.67
C GLN A 621 3.99 -27.84 -5.94
N HIS A 622 2.66 -27.93 -5.82
CA HIS A 622 1.78 -28.12 -6.96
C HIS A 622 1.82 -26.95 -7.96
N VAL A 623 1.88 -25.70 -7.47
CA VAL A 623 2.03 -24.51 -8.32
C VAL A 623 3.39 -24.49 -9.04
N VAL A 624 4.46 -24.91 -8.36
CA VAL A 624 5.79 -25.02 -8.98
C VAL A 624 5.82 -26.12 -10.03
N ALA A 625 5.20 -27.27 -9.76
CA ALA A 625 5.08 -28.37 -10.73
C ALA A 625 4.29 -27.95 -11.99
N MET A 626 3.19 -27.20 -11.84
CA MET A 626 2.42 -26.66 -12.98
C MET A 626 3.25 -25.71 -13.85
N LYS A 627 4.03 -24.82 -13.25
CA LYS A 627 4.90 -23.89 -13.99
C LYS A 627 6.05 -24.58 -14.72
N LEU A 628 6.53 -25.71 -14.22
CA LEU A 628 7.57 -26.49 -14.87
C LEU A 628 7.01 -27.42 -15.96
N GLY A 629 5.75 -27.85 -15.83
CA GLY A 629 5.06 -28.69 -16.82
C GLY A 629 4.65 -27.97 -18.11
N GLU A 630 4.36 -26.67 -18.07
CA GLU A 630 3.95 -25.90 -19.25
C GLU A 630 5.11 -25.55 -20.22
N GLY A 631 6.37 -25.78 -19.82
CA GLY A 631 7.55 -25.43 -20.64
C GLY A 631 8.13 -26.55 -21.49
N GLY A 632 7.64 -27.79 -21.38
CA GLY A 632 8.31 -28.98 -21.95
C GLY A 632 7.73 -29.54 -23.26
N GLY A 633 6.68 -28.94 -23.82
CA GLY A 633 5.89 -29.56 -24.88
C GLY A 633 5.86 -28.81 -26.22
N ALA A 634 7.01 -28.42 -26.78
CA ALA A 634 7.08 -27.92 -28.17
C ALA A 634 8.52 -27.87 -28.73
N VAL A 635 9.27 -28.97 -28.69
CA VAL A 635 10.43 -29.16 -29.59
C VAL A 635 10.46 -30.64 -29.98
N ASP A 636 9.69 -30.97 -31.02
CA ASP A 636 9.96 -32.02 -32.01
C ASP A 636 8.67 -32.30 -32.80
N LYS A 637 8.53 -31.58 -33.93
CA LYS A 637 7.93 -32.05 -35.18
C LYS A 637 8.17 -31.04 -36.29
#